data_AF-A0A8J7ZE05-F1
#
_entry.id   AF-A0A8J7ZE05-F1
#
_cell.length_a   1.000
_cell.length_b   1.000
_cell.length_c   1.000
_cell.angle_alpha   90.00
_cell.angle_beta   90.00
_cell.angle_gamma   90.00
#
_symmetry.space_group_name_H-M   'P 1'
#
loop_
_entity.id
_entity.type
_entity.pdbx_description
1 polymer ?
#
loop_
_entity_poly.entity_id
_entity_poly.type
_entity_poly.pdbx_seq_one_letter_code
_entity_poly.pdbx_strand_id
1 'polypeptide(L)'
;MSESKFLFERAKKAATKAINAERSKDYQVAFEQFLKAADVLNQLMKVERSQRVRDSYYVKAKEYIKRAKEIKLLMTASQVSDLPDVTDDSFPSPPKPTSKPKPTPPTPPPPKEEKKLPPPPEEKKTPPLPPPPKDMTAKMMRGEDDEPKSPPPPKDKSQPKPPPTEKPKPAPKKDIQLPTKTTFELLFDEGKYRECVLECAKSVEAELRVRMGLFDEQLTLGMLIDRGMKKGFDILKEFKFVNILINRIEHEHYRPKPPEAQKAVDITNKILMS
;
A
#
# COMPACT_ATOMS: atom_id res chain seq x y z
N MET A 1 -16.53 22.71 17.21
CA MET A 1 -15.85 22.11 16.04
C MET A 1 -14.93 23.16 15.43
N SER A 2 -13.75 22.80 14.93
CA SER A 2 -12.86 23.78 14.29
C SER A 2 -13.46 24.28 12.98
N GLU A 3 -13.23 25.55 12.65
CA GLU A 3 -13.73 26.20 11.43
C GLU A 3 -13.33 25.41 10.16
N SER A 4 -12.08 24.94 10.11
CA SER A 4 -11.57 24.06 9.04
C SER A 4 -12.39 22.78 8.89
N LYS A 5 -12.77 22.12 9.99
CA LYS A 5 -13.58 20.89 9.93
C LYS A 5 -14.99 21.18 9.41
N PHE A 6 -15.59 22.30 9.81
CA PHE A 6 -16.90 22.70 9.34
C PHE A 6 -16.92 23.00 7.84
N LEU A 7 -15.94 23.76 7.35
CA LEU A 7 -15.82 24.05 5.92
C LEU A 7 -15.51 22.78 5.11
N PHE A 8 -14.69 21.88 5.64
CA PHE A 8 -14.39 20.60 4.99
C PHE A 8 -15.62 19.73 4.80
N GLU A 9 -16.44 19.55 5.85
CA GLU A 9 -17.69 18.81 5.73
C GLU A 9 -18.68 19.49 4.77
N ARG A 10 -18.70 20.83 4.73
CA ARG A 10 -19.52 21.57 3.77
C ARG A 10 -19.07 21.37 2.32
N ALA A 11 -17.75 21.40 2.05
CA ALA A 11 -17.18 21.12 0.73
C ALA A 11 -17.51 19.69 0.29
N LYS A 12 -17.29 18.72 1.18
CA LYS A 12 -17.60 17.31 0.95
C LYS A 12 -19.09 17.09 0.62
N LYS A 13 -20.00 17.71 1.40
CA LYS A 13 -21.44 17.60 1.16
C LYS A 13 -21.86 18.20 -0.17
N ALA A 14 -21.28 19.33 -0.58
CA ALA A 14 -21.52 19.93 -1.90
C ALA A 14 -21.02 19.01 -3.02
N ALA A 15 -19.80 18.48 -2.92
CA ALA A 15 -19.24 17.56 -3.90
C ALA A 15 -20.07 16.27 -4.05
N THR A 16 -20.49 15.65 -2.95
CA THR A 16 -21.35 14.45 -3.01
C THR A 16 -22.69 14.75 -3.68
N LYS A 17 -23.30 15.91 -3.40
CA LYS A 17 -24.52 16.34 -4.09
C LYS A 17 -24.29 16.54 -5.58
N ALA A 18 -23.18 17.15 -5.97
CA ALA A 18 -22.82 17.36 -7.37
C ALA A 18 -22.71 16.03 -8.13
N ILE A 19 -21.99 15.06 -7.56
CA ILE A 19 -21.79 13.73 -8.14
C ILE A 19 -23.13 12.99 -8.28
N ASN A 20 -23.99 13.06 -7.26
CA ASN A 20 -25.29 12.41 -7.32
C ASN A 20 -26.21 13.04 -8.38
N ALA A 21 -26.22 14.38 -8.46
CA ALA A 21 -26.98 15.09 -9.49
C ALA A 21 -26.47 14.75 -10.90
N GLU A 22 -25.15 14.68 -11.09
CA GLU A 22 -24.55 14.29 -12.36
C GLU A 22 -24.96 12.87 -12.78
N ARG A 23 -24.97 11.91 -11.83
CA ARG A 23 -25.45 10.54 -12.08
C ARG A 23 -26.94 10.48 -12.42
N SER A 24 -27.74 11.37 -11.83
CA SER A 24 -29.16 11.53 -12.13
C SER A 24 -29.42 12.31 -13.42
N LYS A 25 -28.37 12.72 -14.16
CA LYS A 25 -28.45 13.59 -15.35
C LYS A 25 -29.06 14.97 -15.09
N ASP A 26 -29.12 15.40 -13.83
CA ASP A 26 -29.48 16.76 -13.46
C ASP A 26 -28.23 17.65 -13.53
N TYR A 27 -27.87 18.01 -14.76
CA TYR A 27 -26.65 18.76 -15.04
C TYR A 27 -26.66 20.17 -14.47
N GLN A 28 -27.83 20.78 -14.32
CA GLN A 28 -27.95 22.13 -13.76
C GLN A 28 -27.57 22.14 -12.28
N VAL A 29 -28.15 21.22 -11.49
CA VAL A 29 -27.79 21.09 -10.07
C VAL A 29 -26.34 20.62 -9.92
N ALA A 30 -25.87 19.70 -10.76
CA ALA A 30 -24.48 19.24 -10.72
C ALA A 30 -23.49 20.40 -10.93
N PHE A 31 -23.72 21.24 -11.95
CA PHE A 31 -22.91 22.41 -12.26
C PHE A 31 -22.79 23.36 -11.06
N GLU A 32 -23.92 23.76 -10.48
CA GLU A 32 -23.94 24.68 -9.35
C GLU A 32 -23.25 24.11 -8.11
N GLN A 33 -23.46 22.81 -7.82
CA GLN A 33 -22.86 22.17 -6.66
C GLN A 33 -21.33 21.98 -6.82
N PHE A 34 -20.83 21.71 -8.03
CA PHE A 34 -19.39 21.66 -8.28
C PHE A 34 -18.72 23.02 -8.07
N LEU A 35 -19.33 24.11 -8.55
CA LEU A 35 -18.82 25.46 -8.30
C LEU A 35 -18.84 25.79 -6.79
N LYS A 36 -19.94 25.46 -6.11
CA LYS A 36 -20.04 25.64 -4.66
C LYS A 36 -18.98 24.85 -3.89
N ALA A 37 -18.67 23.62 -4.31
CA ALA A 37 -17.62 22.83 -3.68
C ALA A 37 -16.24 23.48 -3.88
N ALA A 38 -15.94 23.98 -5.08
CA ALA A 38 -14.70 24.71 -5.37
C ALA A 38 -14.57 26.00 -4.54
N ASP A 39 -15.65 26.76 -4.37
CA ASP A 39 -15.65 27.98 -3.56
C ASP A 39 -15.38 27.71 -2.08
N VAL A 40 -15.95 26.63 -1.53
CA VAL A 40 -15.69 26.25 -0.12
C VAL A 40 -14.25 25.75 0.04
N LEU A 41 -13.68 25.05 -0.95
CA LEU A 41 -12.26 24.69 -0.95
C LEU A 41 -11.35 25.95 -1.00
N ASN A 42 -11.73 26.98 -1.76
CA ASN A 42 -11.04 28.26 -1.77
C ASN A 42 -11.08 28.97 -0.40
N GLN A 43 -12.19 28.84 0.34
CA GLN A 43 -12.28 29.35 1.72
C GLN A 43 -11.40 28.53 2.67
N LEU A 44 -11.38 27.20 2.54
CA LEU A 44 -10.52 26.32 3.33
C LEU A 44 -9.04 26.66 3.18
N MET A 45 -8.59 26.96 1.97
CA MET A 45 -7.20 27.35 1.73
C MET A 45 -6.78 28.60 2.50
N LYS A 46 -7.70 29.53 2.81
CA LYS A 46 -7.39 30.74 3.58
C LYS A 46 -7.21 30.46 5.07
N VAL A 47 -7.93 29.47 5.60
CA VAL A 47 -7.92 29.11 7.03
C VAL A 47 -6.84 28.08 7.35
N GLU A 48 -6.47 27.24 6.36
CA GLU A 48 -5.53 26.16 6.54
C GLU A 48 -4.07 26.66 6.68
N ARG A 49 -3.37 26.15 7.71
CA ARG A 49 -1.99 26.55 8.02
C ARG A 49 -0.97 25.73 7.22
N SER A 50 -1.28 24.46 6.96
CA SER A 50 -0.36 23.55 6.28
C SER A 50 -0.35 23.80 4.77
N GLN A 51 0.80 24.19 4.21
CA GLN A 51 0.95 24.42 2.77
C GLN A 51 0.59 23.17 1.96
N ARG A 52 1.07 22.01 2.39
CA ARG A 52 0.79 20.73 1.72
C ARG A 52 -0.72 20.44 1.61
N VAL A 53 -1.48 20.80 2.63
CA VAL A 53 -2.94 20.61 2.64
C VAL A 53 -3.62 21.64 1.74
N ARG A 54 -3.15 22.90 1.73
CA ARG A 54 -3.62 23.92 0.78
C ARG A 54 -3.43 23.51 -0.67
N ASP A 55 -2.27 22.96 -1.00
CA ASP A 55 -1.98 22.50 -2.36
C ASP A 55 -2.94 21.38 -2.78
N SER A 56 -3.28 20.47 -1.85
CA SER A 56 -4.28 19.43 -2.10
C SER A 56 -5.68 20.01 -2.36
N TYR A 57 -6.12 21.00 -1.56
CA TYR A 57 -7.40 21.69 -1.78
C TYR A 57 -7.43 22.46 -3.11
N TYR A 58 -6.31 23.07 -3.49
CA TYR A 58 -6.18 23.78 -4.77
C TYR A 58 -6.36 22.86 -5.97
N VAL A 59 -5.69 21.69 -5.95
CA VAL A 59 -5.82 20.67 -7.01
C VAL A 59 -7.28 20.22 -7.13
N LYS A 60 -7.92 19.88 -6.01
CA LYS A 60 -9.33 19.46 -6.01
C LYS A 60 -10.29 20.56 -6.47
N ALA A 61 -10.05 21.82 -6.10
CA ALA A 61 -10.86 22.94 -6.58
C ALA A 61 -10.76 23.10 -8.11
N LYS A 62 -9.56 22.92 -8.67
CA LYS A 62 -9.35 22.92 -10.13
C LYS A 62 -10.11 21.80 -10.84
N GLU A 63 -10.11 20.60 -10.28
CA GLU A 63 -10.87 19.47 -10.82
C GLU A 63 -12.37 19.77 -10.85
N TYR A 64 -12.93 20.31 -9.77
CA TYR A 64 -14.36 20.67 -9.73
C TYR A 64 -14.70 21.78 -10.73
N ILE A 65 -13.84 22.78 -10.91
CA ILE A 65 -14.03 23.81 -11.94
C ILE A 65 -13.95 23.20 -13.34
N LYS A 66 -13.01 22.29 -13.59
CA LYS A 66 -12.89 21.58 -14.87
C LYS A 66 -14.16 20.77 -15.15
N ARG A 67 -14.65 20.00 -14.17
CA ARG A 67 -15.87 19.20 -14.32
C ARG A 67 -17.10 20.08 -14.54
N ALA A 68 -17.23 21.19 -13.83
CA ALA A 68 -18.31 22.15 -14.06
C ALA A 68 -18.28 22.71 -15.51
N LYS A 69 -17.10 22.99 -16.07
CA LYS A 69 -16.99 23.41 -17.48
C LYS A 69 -17.45 22.32 -18.45
N GLU A 70 -17.09 21.07 -18.21
CA GLU A 70 -17.53 19.93 -19.02
C GLU A 70 -19.05 19.76 -18.95
N ILE A 71 -19.64 19.84 -17.75
CA ILE A 71 -21.09 19.77 -17.56
C ILE A 71 -21.80 20.92 -18.28
N LYS A 72 -21.25 22.14 -18.23
CA LYS A 72 -21.80 23.28 -18.95
C LYS A 72 -21.89 23.02 -20.46
N LEU A 73 -20.88 22.36 -21.05
CA LEU A 73 -20.91 21.97 -22.46
C LEU A 73 -22.01 20.94 -22.75
N LEU A 74 -22.21 19.96 -21.86
CA LEU A 74 -23.28 18.97 -21.98
C LEU A 74 -24.67 19.61 -21.90
N MET A 75 -24.86 20.59 -21.01
CA MET A 75 -26.10 21.35 -20.91
C MET A 75 -26.40 22.11 -22.20
N THR A 76 -25.40 22.77 -22.79
CA THR A 76 -25.58 23.51 -24.05
C THR A 76 -25.80 22.58 -25.24
N ALA A 77 -25.14 21.41 -25.28
CA ALA A 77 -25.32 20.44 -26.36
C ALA A 77 -26.74 19.84 -26.35
N SER A 78 -27.30 19.60 -25.17
CA SER A 78 -28.65 19.05 -25.04
C SER A 78 -29.75 19.99 -25.51
N GLN A 79 -29.50 21.30 -25.59
CA GLN A 79 -30.47 22.29 -26.07
C GLN A 79 -30.50 22.44 -27.61
N VAL A 80 -29.50 21.91 -28.33
CA VAL A 80 -29.44 21.99 -29.80
C VAL A 80 -30.19 20.83 -30.48
N SER A 81 -30.59 19.82 -29.71
CA SER A 81 -31.30 18.63 -30.21
C SER A 81 -32.79 18.85 -30.47
N ASP A 82 -33.36 19.98 -30.03
CA ASP A 82 -34.78 20.34 -30.20
C ASP A 82 -34.98 21.33 -31.38
N LEU A 83 -34.26 21.12 -32.48
CA LEU A 83 -34.56 21.80 -33.74
C LEU A 83 -35.69 21.03 -34.46
N PRO A 84 -36.80 21.68 -34.84
CA PRO A 84 -37.86 21.01 -35.57
C PRO A 84 -37.34 20.51 -36.93
N ASP A 85 -37.63 19.25 -37.19
CA ASP A 85 -37.47 18.57 -38.48
C ASP A 85 -38.30 19.34 -39.53
N VAL A 86 -37.63 20.22 -40.29
CA VAL A 86 -38.23 20.86 -41.46
C VAL A 86 -38.12 19.88 -42.62
N THR A 87 -39.00 18.89 -42.65
CA THR A 87 -39.38 18.24 -43.89
C THR A 87 -40.26 19.22 -44.66
N ASP A 88 -39.67 19.98 -45.58
CA ASP A 88 -40.43 20.55 -46.69
C ASP A 88 -39.73 20.20 -48.00
N ASP A 89 -40.40 19.30 -48.72
CA ASP A 89 -40.11 18.91 -50.09
C ASP A 89 -40.19 20.13 -51.01
N SER A 90 -39.06 20.57 -51.57
CA SER A 90 -39.01 21.14 -52.92
C SER A 90 -37.58 21.30 -53.41
N PHE A 91 -37.13 20.33 -54.20
CA PHE A 91 -36.05 20.52 -55.17
C PHE A 91 -36.44 21.61 -56.19
N PRO A 92 -35.48 22.42 -56.66
CA PRO A 92 -34.94 22.12 -57.98
C PRO A 92 -33.41 22.22 -58.10
N SER A 93 -32.92 21.40 -59.01
CA SER A 93 -31.55 21.19 -59.51
C SER A 93 -30.83 22.46 -60.02
N PRO A 94 -29.49 22.38 -60.26
CA PRO A 94 -28.52 23.42 -59.90
C PRO A 94 -28.18 24.41 -61.02
N PRO A 95 -27.75 25.65 -60.70
CA PRO A 95 -27.04 26.50 -61.65
C PRO A 95 -25.53 26.21 -61.69
N LYS A 96 -25.00 26.34 -62.92
CA LYS A 96 -23.62 26.15 -63.39
C LYS A 96 -22.52 26.82 -62.54
N PRO A 97 -21.28 26.26 -62.59
CA PRO A 97 -20.13 26.75 -61.83
C PRO A 97 -19.61 28.06 -62.41
N THR A 98 -19.59 29.11 -61.59
CA THR A 98 -18.82 30.33 -61.85
C THR A 98 -17.50 30.27 -61.08
N SER A 99 -16.43 30.27 -61.85
CA SER A 99 -15.04 30.29 -61.43
C SER A 99 -14.65 31.66 -60.86
N LYS A 100 -14.19 31.72 -59.59
CA LYS A 100 -13.32 32.75 -59.01
C LYS A 100 -12.96 32.42 -57.53
N PRO A 101 -11.89 32.99 -56.95
CA PRO A 101 -10.57 32.39 -56.88
C PRO A 101 -10.26 31.72 -55.52
N LYS A 102 -9.36 30.74 -55.61
CA LYS A 102 -8.70 29.97 -54.56
C LYS A 102 -8.12 30.87 -53.44
N PRO A 103 -8.50 30.68 -52.16
CA PRO A 103 -7.74 31.22 -51.04
C PRO A 103 -6.40 30.49 -50.99
N THR A 104 -5.32 31.25 -51.02
CA THR A 104 -3.96 30.76 -50.78
C THR A 104 -3.88 30.03 -49.44
N PRO A 105 -3.22 28.86 -49.36
CA PRO A 105 -2.97 28.19 -48.10
C PRO A 105 -2.07 29.07 -47.21
N PRO A 106 -2.27 29.06 -45.89
CA PRO A 106 -1.40 29.78 -44.98
C PRO A 106 0.03 29.23 -45.09
N THR A 107 0.97 30.14 -45.24
CA THR A 107 2.41 29.89 -45.24
C THR A 107 2.80 29.10 -43.99
N PRO A 108 3.56 27.99 -44.11
CA PRO A 108 4.05 27.29 -42.94
C PRO A 108 4.99 28.20 -42.13
N PRO A 109 4.92 28.18 -40.79
CA PRO A 109 5.84 28.95 -39.97
C PRO A 109 7.28 28.48 -40.22
N PRO A 110 8.27 29.40 -40.17
CA PRO A 110 9.67 29.03 -40.36
C PRO A 110 10.09 27.99 -39.31
N PRO A 111 10.96 27.03 -39.69
CA PRO A 111 11.43 26.00 -38.78
C PRO A 111 12.07 26.68 -37.56
N LYS A 112 11.55 26.37 -36.37
CA LYS A 112 12.17 26.77 -35.12
C LYS A 112 13.57 26.17 -35.09
N GLU A 113 14.55 27.05 -35.02
CA GLU A 113 15.96 26.75 -34.79
C GLU A 113 16.08 25.79 -33.61
N GLU A 114 16.48 24.56 -33.93
CA GLU A 114 16.68 23.47 -32.99
C GLU A 114 17.86 23.84 -32.10
N LYS A 115 17.58 24.39 -30.91
CA LYS A 115 18.58 24.59 -29.87
C LYS A 115 19.15 23.22 -29.52
N LYS A 116 20.36 22.96 -30.03
CA LYS A 116 21.23 21.85 -29.62
C LYS A 116 21.19 21.73 -28.10
N LEU A 117 20.64 20.61 -27.63
CA LEU A 117 20.76 20.20 -26.24
C LEU A 117 22.26 20.07 -25.92
N PRO A 118 22.72 20.55 -24.75
CA PRO A 118 24.08 20.29 -24.30
C PRO A 118 24.27 18.77 -24.13
N PRO A 119 25.48 18.24 -24.42
CA PRO A 119 25.76 16.83 -24.24
C PRO A 119 25.55 16.42 -22.78
N PRO A 120 25.08 15.18 -22.52
CA PRO A 120 24.90 14.68 -21.18
C PRO A 120 26.24 14.70 -20.42
N PRO A 121 26.22 15.02 -19.12
CA PRO A 121 27.43 15.03 -18.30
C PRO A 121 28.06 13.63 -18.26
N GLU A 122 29.36 13.56 -18.48
CA GLU A 122 30.15 12.33 -18.43
C GLU A 122 29.89 11.57 -17.13
N GLU A 123 29.48 10.31 -17.27
CA GLU A 123 29.34 9.37 -16.16
C GLU A 123 30.70 9.21 -15.46
N LYS A 124 30.80 9.74 -14.24
CA LYS A 124 31.90 9.43 -13.33
C LYS A 124 31.87 7.93 -13.05
N LYS A 125 32.85 7.22 -13.62
CA LYS A 125 33.19 5.83 -13.30
C LYS A 125 33.27 5.65 -11.79
N THR A 126 32.29 4.96 -11.23
CA THR A 126 32.37 4.42 -9.87
C THR A 126 33.44 3.32 -9.83
N PRO A 127 34.34 3.32 -8.84
CA PRO A 127 35.31 2.25 -8.68
C PRO A 127 34.61 0.91 -8.36
N PRO A 128 35.18 -0.22 -8.78
CA PRO A 128 34.57 -1.54 -8.61
C PRO A 128 34.46 -1.89 -7.12
N LEU A 129 33.30 -2.43 -6.73
CA LEU A 129 33.08 -2.96 -5.37
C LEU A 129 34.06 -4.11 -5.09
N PRO A 130 34.59 -4.21 -3.84
CA PRO A 130 35.40 -5.34 -3.43
C PRO A 130 34.55 -6.63 -3.35
N PRO A 131 35.16 -7.80 -3.61
CA PRO A 131 34.46 -9.07 -3.56
C PRO A 131 34.02 -9.42 -2.13
N PRO A 132 32.88 -10.12 -1.96
CA PRO A 132 32.40 -10.53 -0.64
C PRO A 132 33.35 -11.55 0.00
N PRO A 133 33.52 -11.51 1.34
CA PRO A 133 34.37 -12.44 2.06
C PRO A 133 33.82 -13.88 1.98
N LYS A 134 34.74 -14.83 1.74
CA LYS A 134 34.46 -16.26 1.59
C LYS A 134 33.97 -16.89 2.90
N ASP A 135 32.91 -17.69 2.76
CA ASP A 135 32.38 -18.77 3.59
C ASP A 135 33.01 -19.02 4.97
N MET A 136 32.25 -18.72 6.04
CA MET A 136 32.47 -19.25 7.40
C MET A 136 31.62 -20.49 7.73
N THR A 137 30.93 -21.07 6.75
CA THR A 137 30.00 -22.20 6.94
C THR A 137 30.67 -23.57 7.10
N ALA A 138 31.98 -23.69 6.90
CA ALA A 138 32.69 -24.97 6.94
C ALA A 138 33.08 -25.48 8.34
N LYS A 139 32.77 -24.77 9.44
CA LYS A 139 33.31 -25.10 10.77
C LYS A 139 32.29 -25.66 11.79
N MET A 140 31.05 -25.93 11.39
CA MET A 140 30.00 -26.43 12.31
C MET A 140 29.62 -27.92 12.14
N MET A 141 30.34 -28.71 11.31
CA MET A 141 29.99 -30.11 11.03
C MET A 141 31.02 -31.13 11.55
N ARG A 142 31.67 -30.87 12.69
CA ARG A 142 32.57 -31.86 13.32
C ARG A 142 32.35 -31.93 14.83
N GLY A 143 31.27 -32.61 15.21
CA GLY A 143 31.08 -33.13 16.56
C GLY A 143 31.68 -34.53 16.64
N GLU A 144 32.97 -34.60 16.90
CA GLU A 144 33.63 -35.78 17.46
C GLU A 144 33.89 -35.42 18.93
N ASP A 145 33.22 -36.09 19.87
CA ASP A 145 33.64 -36.16 21.27
C ASP A 145 33.04 -37.42 21.91
N ASP A 146 33.94 -38.40 22.02
CA ASP A 146 34.13 -39.49 22.98
C ASP A 146 33.05 -39.80 24.04
N GLU A 147 32.51 -41.03 23.94
CA GLU A 147 31.88 -41.76 25.06
C GLU A 147 32.95 -42.35 26.00
N PRO A 148 32.88 -42.12 27.33
CA PRO A 148 33.68 -42.91 28.26
C PRO A 148 32.98 -44.24 28.60
N LYS A 149 33.62 -45.34 28.19
CA LYS A 149 33.29 -46.72 28.58
C LYS A 149 33.30 -46.88 30.10
N SER A 150 32.19 -47.35 30.66
CA SER A 150 32.12 -47.84 32.04
C SER A 150 32.35 -49.36 32.09
N PRO A 151 33.09 -49.90 33.09
CA PRO A 151 33.36 -51.33 33.20
C PRO A 151 32.15 -52.12 33.76
N PRO A 152 32.06 -53.44 33.49
CA PRO A 152 30.94 -54.27 33.95
C PRO A 152 31.06 -54.62 35.45
N PRO A 153 29.93 -54.79 36.17
CA PRO A 153 29.95 -55.21 37.56
C PRO A 153 30.11 -56.74 37.69
N PRO A 154 30.77 -57.24 38.76
CA PRO A 154 30.80 -58.66 39.06
C PRO A 154 29.48 -59.11 39.69
N LYS A 155 29.03 -60.31 39.32
CA LYS A 155 27.98 -61.04 40.03
C LYS A 155 28.56 -61.54 41.34
N ASP A 156 27.96 -61.17 42.47
CA ASP A 156 27.91 -62.09 43.61
C ASP A 156 26.67 -61.89 44.48
N LYS A 157 26.28 -63.00 45.11
CA LYS A 157 25.03 -63.26 45.79
C LYS A 157 24.95 -62.57 47.17
N SER A 158 23.71 -62.47 47.66
CA SER A 158 23.27 -62.51 49.08
C SER A 158 22.78 -61.19 49.70
N GLN A 159 21.52 -61.27 50.17
CA GLN A 159 20.71 -60.41 51.08
C GLN A 159 21.46 -59.59 52.15
N PRO A 160 20.91 -58.49 52.74
CA PRO A 160 19.51 -58.37 53.21
C PRO A 160 18.80 -57.01 53.03
N LYS A 161 17.50 -57.03 53.36
CA LYS A 161 16.46 -55.99 53.26
C LYS A 161 16.86 -54.64 53.88
N PRO A 162 16.76 -53.48 53.18
CA PRO A 162 17.07 -52.18 53.76
C PRO A 162 15.86 -51.55 54.50
N PRO A 163 16.11 -50.65 55.48
CA PRO A 163 15.10 -49.85 56.16
C PRO A 163 14.48 -48.79 55.24
N PRO A 164 13.33 -48.18 55.61
CA PRO A 164 12.58 -47.28 54.72
C PRO A 164 13.42 -46.06 54.32
N THR A 165 13.64 -45.95 53.00
CA THR A 165 14.36 -44.86 52.36
C THR A 165 13.63 -43.54 52.57
N GLU A 166 14.25 -42.62 53.31
CA GLU A 166 13.87 -41.20 53.31
C GLU A 166 13.87 -40.70 51.87
N LYS A 167 12.74 -40.12 51.45
CA LYS A 167 12.61 -39.49 50.12
C LYS A 167 13.68 -38.41 49.99
N PRO A 168 14.57 -38.47 48.98
CA PRO A 168 15.55 -37.42 48.77
C PRO A 168 14.82 -36.10 48.51
N LYS A 169 15.16 -35.07 49.30
CA LYS A 169 14.70 -33.70 49.06
C LYS A 169 15.01 -33.33 47.60
N PRO A 170 14.04 -32.79 46.84
CA PRO A 170 14.28 -32.39 45.47
C PRO A 170 15.39 -31.33 45.47
N ALA A 171 16.41 -31.56 44.64
CA ALA A 171 17.50 -30.61 44.44
C ALA A 171 16.91 -29.23 44.09
N PRO A 172 17.49 -28.13 44.61
CA PRO A 172 17.02 -26.79 44.30
C PRO A 172 17.09 -26.60 42.78
N LYS A 173 15.92 -26.43 42.16
CA LYS A 173 15.80 -26.04 40.77
C LYS A 173 16.57 -24.74 40.61
N LYS A 174 17.76 -24.81 40.00
CA LYS A 174 18.40 -23.62 39.46
C LYS A 174 17.45 -23.11 38.39
N ASP A 175 16.79 -21.98 38.66
CA ASP A 175 16.05 -21.24 37.66
C ASP A 175 17.07 -20.78 36.60
N ILE A 176 17.25 -21.62 35.59
CA ILE A 176 17.93 -21.23 34.37
C ILE A 176 16.99 -20.21 33.74
N GLN A 177 17.30 -18.93 33.91
CA GLN A 177 16.69 -17.86 33.12
C GLN A 177 17.18 -18.04 31.68
N LEU A 178 16.53 -18.94 30.95
CA LEU A 178 16.63 -18.98 29.50
C LEU A 178 16.20 -17.62 28.97
N PRO A 179 16.91 -17.04 27.99
CA PRO A 179 16.49 -15.81 27.35
C PRO A 179 15.08 -16.01 26.81
N THR A 180 14.09 -15.36 27.43
CA THR A 180 12.67 -15.49 27.07
C THR A 180 12.35 -14.93 25.69
N LYS A 181 13.34 -14.32 25.01
CA LYS A 181 13.23 -13.88 23.64
C LYS A 181 13.62 -15.02 22.70
N THR A 182 12.62 -15.52 21.98
CA THR A 182 12.86 -16.47 20.87
C THR A 182 13.83 -15.86 19.85
N THR A 183 14.60 -16.69 19.13
CA THR A 183 15.51 -16.22 18.05
C THR A 183 14.78 -15.35 17.04
N PHE A 184 13.48 -15.59 16.83
CA PHE A 184 12.61 -14.76 16.02
C PHE A 184 12.39 -13.36 16.62
N GLU A 185 12.21 -13.21 17.93
CA GLU A 185 12.12 -11.88 18.57
C GLU A 185 13.46 -11.13 18.60
N LEU A 186 14.58 -11.84 18.49
CA LEU A 186 15.90 -11.23 18.32
C LEU A 186 16.16 -10.76 16.89
N LEU A 187 15.57 -11.42 15.89
CA LEU A 187 15.75 -11.13 14.46
C LEU A 187 14.65 -10.23 13.88
N PHE A 188 13.44 -10.27 14.45
CA PHE A 188 12.28 -9.55 13.96
C PHE A 188 11.97 -8.35 14.86
N ASP A 189 12.55 -7.22 14.52
CA ASP A 189 12.17 -5.93 15.08
C ASP A 189 10.90 -5.44 14.34
N GLU A 190 9.75 -5.53 15.03
CA GLU A 190 8.44 -5.13 14.49
C GLU A 190 8.45 -3.68 13.98
N GLY A 191 9.23 -2.79 14.63
CA GLY A 191 9.41 -1.40 14.21
C GLY A 191 10.13 -1.30 12.88
N LYS A 192 11.28 -1.96 12.75
CA LYS A 192 12.08 -1.96 11.50
C LYS A 192 11.34 -2.63 10.34
N TYR A 193 10.65 -3.74 10.60
CA TYR A 193 9.85 -4.40 9.58
C TYR A 193 8.74 -3.47 9.09
N ARG A 194 8.06 -2.77 10.00
CA ARG A 194 7.02 -1.79 9.64
C ARG A 194 7.55 -0.64 8.81
N GLU A 195 8.71 -0.11 9.16
CA GLU A 195 9.38 0.95 8.37
C GLU A 195 9.74 0.46 6.96
N CYS A 196 10.33 -0.72 6.85
CA CYS A 196 10.69 -1.34 5.58
C CYS A 196 9.46 -1.55 4.67
N VAL A 197 8.37 -2.11 5.21
CA VAL A 197 7.13 -2.31 4.43
C VAL A 197 6.51 -0.98 4.01
N LEU A 198 6.51 0.04 4.89
CA LEU A 198 6.05 1.39 4.56
C LEU A 198 6.88 2.03 3.44
N GLU A 199 8.19 1.81 3.43
CA GLU A 199 9.10 2.34 2.41
C GLU A 199 8.89 1.64 1.06
N CYS A 200 8.79 0.30 1.06
CA CYS A 200 8.40 -0.48 -0.12
C CYS A 200 7.04 -0.03 -0.67
N ALA A 201 6.05 0.18 0.20
CA ALA A 201 4.73 0.64 -0.21
C ALA A 201 4.77 2.03 -0.86
N LYS A 202 5.54 2.97 -0.31
CA LYS A 202 5.77 4.29 -0.94
C LYS A 202 6.46 4.17 -2.29
N SER A 203 7.43 3.25 -2.43
CA SER A 203 8.12 3.00 -3.69
C SER A 203 7.16 2.47 -4.77
N VAL A 204 6.35 1.47 -4.43
CA VAL A 204 5.32 0.91 -5.33
C VAL A 204 4.27 1.96 -5.68
N GLU A 205 3.83 2.76 -4.72
CA GLU A 205 2.90 3.87 -4.97
C GLU A 205 3.49 4.88 -5.95
N ALA A 206 4.76 5.28 -5.77
CA ALA A 206 5.45 6.19 -6.68
C ALA A 206 5.57 5.61 -8.09
N GLU A 207 5.92 4.33 -8.22
CA GLU A 207 6.03 3.64 -9.51
C GLU A 207 4.69 3.53 -10.23
N LEU A 208 3.61 3.20 -9.50
CA LEU A 208 2.25 3.14 -10.04
C LEU A 208 1.77 4.51 -10.51
N ARG A 209 2.10 5.59 -9.80
CA ARG A 209 1.78 6.96 -10.25
C ARG A 209 2.48 7.32 -11.56
N VAL A 210 3.75 6.96 -11.71
CA VAL A 210 4.51 7.21 -12.93
C VAL A 210 3.94 6.41 -14.10
N ARG A 211 3.65 5.12 -13.90
CA ARG A 211 3.18 4.24 -14.99
C ARG A 211 1.73 4.46 -15.39
N MET A 212 0.83 4.73 -14.44
CA MET A 212 -0.60 4.83 -14.71
C MET A 212 -1.08 6.28 -14.91
N GLY A 213 -0.21 7.29 -14.73
CA GLY A 213 -0.60 8.70 -14.82
C GLY A 213 -1.65 9.11 -13.77
N LEU A 214 -1.90 8.27 -12.77
CA LEU A 214 -2.89 8.46 -11.72
C LEU A 214 -2.33 9.40 -10.66
N PHE A 215 -2.39 10.70 -10.92
CA PHE A 215 -2.05 11.72 -9.93
C PHE A 215 -3.19 12.01 -8.93
N ASP A 216 -4.43 11.59 -9.22
CA ASP A 216 -5.64 12.05 -8.51
C ASP A 216 -6.27 11.06 -7.52
N GLU A 217 -5.76 9.84 -7.42
CA GLU A 217 -6.33 8.77 -6.59
C GLU A 217 -5.55 8.51 -5.29
N GLN A 218 -5.03 9.57 -4.67
CA GLN A 218 -4.31 9.47 -3.39
C GLN A 218 -5.14 8.82 -2.26
N LEU A 219 -6.47 8.94 -2.30
CA LEU A 219 -7.34 8.39 -1.26
C LEU A 219 -7.58 6.88 -1.44
N THR A 220 -7.73 6.39 -2.67
CA THR A 220 -8.08 4.98 -2.95
C THR A 220 -6.87 4.07 -2.86
N LEU A 221 -5.74 4.45 -3.45
CA LEU A 221 -4.52 3.64 -3.43
C LEU A 221 -3.87 3.62 -2.03
N GLY A 222 -3.81 4.78 -1.36
CA GLY A 222 -3.34 4.88 0.03
C GLY A 222 -4.18 4.02 0.98
N MET A 223 -5.51 4.04 0.84
CA MET A 223 -6.40 3.17 1.62
C MET A 223 -6.22 1.69 1.30
N LEU A 224 -5.94 1.33 0.03
CA LEU A 224 -5.69 -0.06 -0.35
C LEU A 224 -4.39 -0.57 0.25
N ILE A 225 -3.33 0.25 0.20
CA ILE A 225 -2.03 -0.03 0.79
C ILE A 225 -2.18 -0.19 2.31
N ASP A 226 -2.83 0.76 2.99
CA ASP A 226 -3.06 0.68 4.45
C ASP A 226 -3.87 -0.56 4.83
N ARG A 227 -4.90 -0.89 4.04
CA ARG A 227 -5.71 -2.10 4.27
C ARG A 227 -4.90 -3.38 4.03
N GLY A 228 -4.06 -3.40 3.00
CA GLY A 228 -3.14 -4.50 2.70
C GLY A 228 -2.12 -4.69 3.80
N MET A 229 -1.48 -3.61 4.25
CA MET A 229 -0.53 -3.63 5.36
C MET A 229 -1.19 -4.12 6.66
N LYS A 230 -2.38 -3.62 6.99
CA LYS A 230 -3.11 -4.05 8.19
C LYS A 230 -3.39 -5.55 8.17
N LYS A 231 -3.84 -6.09 7.03
CA LYS A 231 -4.01 -7.53 6.83
C LYS A 231 -2.68 -8.29 6.98
N GLY A 232 -1.59 -7.78 6.40
CA GLY A 232 -0.26 -8.38 6.53
C GLY A 232 0.22 -8.44 7.98
N PHE A 233 0.01 -7.37 8.76
CA PHE A 233 0.31 -7.36 10.19
C PHE A 233 -0.53 -8.35 11.00
N ASP A 234 -1.81 -8.49 10.67
CA ASP A 234 -2.67 -9.46 11.35
C ASP A 234 -2.18 -10.90 11.07
N ILE A 235 -1.77 -11.20 9.84
CA ILE A 235 -1.15 -12.49 9.47
C ILE A 235 0.19 -12.70 10.22
N LEU A 236 1.04 -11.67 10.32
CA LEU A 236 2.31 -11.79 11.05
C LEU A 236 2.11 -12.04 12.54
N LYS A 237 1.08 -11.46 13.16
CA LYS A 237 0.71 -11.76 14.56
C LYS A 237 0.25 -13.20 14.72
N GLU A 238 -0.55 -13.70 13.79
CA GLU A 238 -0.97 -15.10 13.75
C GLU A 238 0.24 -16.04 13.57
N PHE A 239 1.18 -15.69 12.68
CA PHE A 239 2.41 -16.44 12.48
C PHE A 239 3.31 -16.44 13.72
N LYS A 240 3.45 -15.28 14.40
CA LYS A 240 4.19 -15.16 15.67
C LYS A 240 3.63 -16.11 16.73
N PHE A 241 2.30 -16.25 16.82
CA PHE A 241 1.67 -17.20 17.74
C PHE A 241 2.09 -18.64 17.44
N VAL A 242 2.05 -19.07 16.17
CA VAL A 242 2.46 -20.43 15.77
C VAL A 242 3.94 -20.66 16.08
N ASN A 243 4.80 -19.68 15.76
CA ASN A 243 6.24 -19.80 15.98
C ASN A 243 6.58 -19.88 17.48
N ILE A 244 5.91 -19.11 18.33
CA ILE A 244 6.05 -19.24 19.80
C ILE A 244 5.64 -20.65 20.24
N LEU A 245 4.51 -21.17 19.73
CA LEU A 245 4.03 -22.49 20.11
C LEU A 245 5.05 -23.59 19.74
N ILE A 246 5.61 -23.53 18.53
CA ILE A 246 6.66 -24.46 18.06
C ILE A 246 7.89 -24.39 18.96
N ASN A 247 8.42 -23.18 19.21
CA ASN A 247 9.59 -23.01 20.07
C ASN A 247 9.37 -23.58 21.48
N ARG A 248 8.18 -23.42 22.06
CA ARG A 248 7.86 -23.98 23.37
C ARG A 248 7.75 -25.50 23.35
N ILE A 249 7.20 -26.08 22.28
CA ILE A 249 7.15 -27.55 22.11
C ILE A 249 8.58 -28.11 22.04
N GLU A 250 9.44 -27.49 21.23
CA GLU A 250 10.80 -27.96 20.97
C GLU A 250 11.74 -27.77 22.17
N HIS A 251 11.70 -26.61 22.82
CA HIS A 251 12.70 -26.23 23.84
C HIS A 251 12.20 -26.31 25.28
N GLU A 252 10.90 -26.17 25.53
CA GLU A 252 10.32 -26.22 26.88
C GLU A 252 9.62 -27.56 27.17
N HIS A 253 9.62 -28.49 26.22
CA HIS A 253 8.79 -29.72 26.24
C HIS A 253 7.32 -29.42 26.54
N TYR A 254 6.84 -28.25 26.09
CA TYR A 254 5.47 -27.81 26.30
C TYR A 254 4.52 -28.70 25.49
N ARG A 255 3.48 -29.23 26.15
CA ARG A 255 2.36 -29.87 25.46
C ARG A 255 1.22 -28.85 25.32
N PRO A 256 0.94 -28.36 24.09
CA PRO A 256 -0.14 -27.39 23.88
C PRO A 256 -1.49 -28.00 24.23
N LYS A 257 -2.39 -27.17 24.74
CA LYS A 257 -3.77 -27.59 24.98
C LYS A 257 -4.48 -27.84 23.64
N PRO A 258 -5.47 -28.74 23.56
CA PRO A 258 -6.23 -28.99 22.34
C PRO A 258 -6.72 -27.72 21.60
N PRO A 259 -7.27 -26.69 22.26
CA PRO A 259 -7.68 -25.46 21.56
C PRO A 259 -6.51 -24.64 20.99
N GLU A 260 -5.33 -24.67 21.63
CA GLU A 260 -4.15 -23.96 21.14
C GLU A 260 -3.56 -24.64 19.92
N ALA A 261 -3.49 -25.98 19.95
CA ALA A 261 -3.04 -26.80 18.82
C ALA A 261 -3.99 -26.63 17.62
N GLN A 262 -5.31 -26.70 17.85
CA GLN A 262 -6.28 -26.49 16.78
C GLN A 262 -6.15 -25.09 16.16
N LYS A 263 -6.04 -24.05 16.99
CA LYS A 263 -5.83 -22.69 16.51
C LYS A 263 -4.55 -22.54 15.68
N ALA A 264 -3.46 -23.20 16.07
CA ALA A 264 -2.22 -23.17 15.31
C ALA A 264 -2.35 -23.88 13.95
N VAL A 265 -3.06 -25.00 13.89
CA VAL A 265 -3.40 -25.71 12.65
C VAL A 265 -4.25 -24.83 11.73
N ASP A 266 -5.30 -24.20 12.28
CA ASP A 266 -6.18 -23.32 11.51
C ASP A 266 -5.43 -22.11 10.92
N ILE A 267 -4.55 -21.48 11.72
CA ILE A 267 -3.67 -20.40 11.25
C ILE A 267 -2.75 -20.89 10.14
N THR A 268 -2.12 -22.06 10.32
CA THR A 268 -1.18 -22.61 9.34
C THR A 268 -1.88 -22.90 8.01
N ASN A 269 -3.06 -23.53 8.06
CA ASN A 269 -3.89 -23.80 6.88
C ASN A 269 -4.32 -22.50 6.19
N LYS A 270 -4.73 -21.48 6.96
CA LYS A 270 -5.10 -20.17 6.42
C LYS A 270 -3.92 -19.52 5.67
N ILE A 271 -2.72 -19.55 6.25
CA ILE A 271 -1.51 -19.00 5.62
C ILE A 271 -1.13 -19.77 4.35
N LEU A 272 -1.22 -21.10 4.34
CA LEU A 272 -0.88 -21.93 3.18
C LEU A 272 -1.86 -21.76 2.00
N MET A 273 -3.09 -21.32 2.27
CA MET A 273 -4.16 -21.18 1.27
C MET A 273 -4.40 -19.74 0.82
N SER A 274 -3.62 -18.76 1.31
CA SER A 274 -3.70 -17.35 0.90
C SER A 274 -2.62 -16.96 -0.09
#